data_AF-A0A7G6X065-F1
#
_entry.id   AF-A0A7G6X065-F1
#
_cell.length_a   1.000
_cell.length_b   1.000
_cell.length_c   1.000
_cell.angle_alpha   90.00
_cell.angle_beta   90.00
_cell.angle_gamma   90.00
#
_symmetry.space_group_name_H-M   'P 1'
#
loop_
_entity.id
_entity.type
_entity.pdbx_description
1 polymer ?
#
loop_
_entity_poly.entity_id
_entity_poly.type
_entity_poly.pdbx_seq_one_letter_code
_entity_poly.pdbx_strand_id
1 'polypeptide(L)'
;MSARLLRLVPLAALAFLFPVPAAAAPPELPDQIAASWRTDHVFVYPAMRPGFPPAELDRIRAATRTVNFPVYVALLPRTPATRAGDLDLPTLLQARVGQPGLYLVWTVTDDYWSGDEILIRPGGLKGRSLTGVQLDDKSDNKLITTRPAPGIVRTIQQAATAYDGRPLPDVPAGDLPPPDEEDSGLSTTDKEDRSAFIGMGAGGLAGFLLAIGLTLRHQRRRPAPKSRPGGSKKPGTPATITSVQLQADRWIAKADRAVRSLEARIKASGRSRAKLNLPELLDQRDDASERLTAARALRSAAPDDLAATAGALVLARQAQQAAGGNEVQPPCFFDPTHQPGTVQAAWSEGTEVPACPACAKILARGETPPGFRLWKKSGLLRLDHKAVPYWTLDPKEEPLLATGFGALEDDLADRAGRVYGAGR
;
A
#
# COMPACT_ATOMS: atom_id res chain seq x y z
N MET A 1 8.72 78.19 -62.59
CA MET A 1 7.78 79.29 -62.29
C MET A 1 7.15 79.03 -60.93
N SER A 2 7.51 79.87 -59.97
CA SER A 2 6.65 80.37 -58.86
C SER A 2 6.14 79.34 -57.85
N ALA A 3 6.81 79.11 -56.72
CA ALA A 3 6.76 79.94 -55.51
C ALA A 3 5.34 80.28 -55.06
N ARG A 4 4.91 79.71 -53.91
CA ARG A 4 4.11 80.41 -52.90
C ARG A 4 4.11 79.62 -51.58
N LEU A 5 4.87 80.15 -50.64
CA LEU A 5 4.67 79.99 -49.20
C LEU A 5 3.31 80.57 -48.80
N LEU A 6 2.56 79.88 -47.95
CA LEU A 6 1.72 80.54 -46.96
C LEU A 6 1.68 79.69 -45.68
N ARG A 7 1.96 80.35 -44.55
CA ARG A 7 2.06 79.80 -43.19
C ARG A 7 0.70 79.91 -42.46
N LEU A 8 0.66 79.23 -41.31
CA LEU A 8 -0.25 79.35 -40.14
C LEU A 8 -1.48 78.43 -40.24
N VAL A 9 -1.71 77.50 -39.31
CA VAL A 9 -2.03 77.70 -37.88
C VAL A 9 -1.55 76.48 -37.04
N PRO A 10 -1.00 76.65 -35.82
CA PRO A 10 -0.77 75.52 -34.92
C PRO A 10 -2.05 75.23 -34.12
N LEU A 11 -2.71 74.11 -34.37
CA LEU A 11 -3.71 73.56 -33.46
C LEU A 11 -2.96 72.80 -32.35
N ALA A 12 -2.88 73.42 -31.17
CA ALA A 12 -2.48 72.72 -29.96
C ALA A 12 -3.60 71.73 -29.58
N ALA A 13 -3.54 70.52 -30.14
CA ALA A 13 -4.33 69.40 -29.67
C ALA A 13 -3.72 68.92 -28.35
N LEU A 14 -4.25 69.42 -27.24
CA LEU A 14 -4.02 68.86 -25.92
C LEU A 14 -4.62 67.45 -25.90
N ALA A 15 -3.81 66.44 -26.22
CA ALA A 15 -4.19 65.06 -26.06
C ALA A 15 -4.36 64.79 -24.56
N PHE A 16 -5.60 64.85 -24.08
CA PHE A 16 -6.01 64.22 -22.83
C PHE A 16 -5.76 62.71 -23.00
N LEU A 17 -4.55 62.28 -22.64
CA LEU A 17 -4.25 60.90 -22.29
C LEU A 17 -5.09 60.59 -21.06
N PHE A 18 -6.32 60.09 -21.28
CA PHE A 18 -6.99 59.32 -20.25
C PHE A 18 -6.06 58.15 -19.91
N PRO A 19 -5.60 58.01 -18.66
CA PRO A 19 -4.89 56.80 -18.27
C PRO A 19 -5.87 55.65 -18.49
N VAL A 20 -5.65 54.89 -19.56
CA VAL A 20 -6.26 53.57 -19.71
C VAL A 20 -5.82 52.83 -18.46
N PRO A 21 -6.75 52.43 -17.57
CA PRO A 21 -6.35 51.66 -16.39
C PRO A 21 -5.59 50.46 -16.93
N ALA A 22 -4.32 50.34 -16.54
CA ALA A 22 -3.54 49.16 -16.83
C ALA A 22 -4.40 47.99 -16.33
N ALA A 23 -4.95 47.22 -17.27
CA ALA A 23 -5.71 46.04 -16.93
C ALA A 23 -4.75 45.19 -16.10
N ALA A 24 -5.00 45.15 -14.78
CA ALA A 24 -4.21 44.35 -13.87
C ALA A 24 -4.13 42.96 -14.50
N ALA A 25 -2.91 42.42 -14.60
CA ALA A 25 -2.72 41.06 -15.11
C ALA A 25 -3.74 40.16 -14.40
N PRO A 26 -4.47 39.30 -15.14
CA PRO A 26 -5.49 38.46 -14.54
C PRO A 26 -4.85 37.71 -13.37
N PRO A 27 -5.49 37.69 -12.19
CA PRO A 27 -4.92 37.07 -10.99
C PRO A 27 -4.51 35.63 -11.32
N GLU A 28 -3.42 35.15 -10.72
CA GLU A 28 -2.98 33.77 -10.93
C GLU A 28 -4.09 32.79 -10.50
N LEU A 29 -4.14 31.62 -11.13
CA LEU A 29 -5.20 30.63 -10.89
C LEU A 29 -5.40 30.29 -9.39
N PRO A 30 -4.34 30.11 -8.57
CA PRO A 30 -4.50 29.88 -7.14
C PRO A 30 -5.18 31.05 -6.40
N ASP A 31 -4.92 32.29 -6.81
CA ASP A 31 -5.54 33.47 -6.21
C ASP A 31 -7.01 33.59 -6.58
N GLN A 32 -7.37 33.19 -7.81
CA GLN A 32 -8.78 33.11 -8.25
C GLN A 32 -9.56 32.09 -7.43
N ILE A 33 -9.00 30.90 -7.21
CA ILE A 33 -9.61 29.84 -6.42
C ILE A 33 -9.79 30.31 -4.98
N ALA A 34 -8.72 30.83 -4.36
CA ALA A 34 -8.75 31.32 -2.99
C ALA A 34 -9.74 32.48 -2.82
N ALA A 35 -9.87 33.37 -3.81
CA ALA A 35 -10.87 34.45 -3.79
C ALA A 35 -12.30 33.91 -3.87
N SER A 36 -12.56 32.94 -4.76
CA SER A 36 -13.88 32.31 -4.87
C SER A 36 -14.30 31.63 -3.58
N TRP A 37 -13.36 30.94 -2.92
CA TRP A 37 -13.60 30.25 -1.65
C TRP A 37 -13.92 31.16 -0.48
N ARG A 38 -13.75 32.49 -0.60
CA ARG A 38 -14.27 33.44 0.41
C ARG A 38 -15.79 33.58 0.35
N THR A 39 -16.40 33.25 -0.79
CA THR A 39 -17.85 33.37 -1.01
C THR A 39 -18.54 32.02 -1.17
N ASP A 40 -17.98 31.11 -1.97
CA ASP A 40 -18.46 29.74 -2.17
C ASP A 40 -17.25 28.82 -2.12
N HIS A 41 -17.24 27.91 -1.14
CA HIS A 41 -16.15 26.98 -0.93
C HIS A 41 -16.05 25.91 -2.04
N VAL A 42 -16.95 25.91 -3.03
CA VAL A 42 -16.84 25.09 -4.24
C VAL A 42 -16.49 25.97 -5.44
N PHE A 43 -15.30 25.77 -5.99
CA PHE A 43 -14.83 26.42 -7.20
C PHE A 43 -14.91 25.46 -8.38
N VAL A 44 -15.58 25.87 -9.44
CA VAL A 44 -15.57 25.17 -10.75
C VAL A 44 -14.89 26.09 -11.75
N TYR A 45 -13.86 25.56 -12.43
CA TYR A 45 -13.14 26.30 -13.44
C TYR A 45 -14.10 26.85 -14.51
N PRO A 46 -13.98 28.12 -14.91
CA PRO A 46 -14.98 28.78 -15.77
C PRO A 46 -15.34 28.01 -17.04
N ALA A 47 -14.35 27.41 -17.71
CA ALA A 47 -14.57 26.64 -18.94
C ALA A 47 -15.39 25.35 -18.73
N MET A 48 -15.42 24.81 -17.50
CA MET A 48 -16.14 23.58 -17.17
C MET A 48 -17.59 23.86 -16.74
N ARG A 49 -17.91 25.08 -16.30
CA ARG A 49 -19.23 25.42 -15.74
C ARG A 49 -20.41 25.10 -16.66
N PRO A 50 -20.36 25.39 -17.98
CA PRO A 50 -21.51 25.13 -18.86
C PRO A 50 -21.85 23.64 -19.02
N GLY A 51 -20.85 22.76 -18.89
CA GLY A 51 -21.02 21.31 -19.04
C GLY A 51 -21.14 20.55 -17.72
N PHE A 52 -21.00 21.23 -16.57
CA PHE A 52 -21.01 20.56 -15.27
C PHE A 52 -22.44 20.39 -14.75
N PRO A 53 -22.92 19.16 -14.46
CA PRO A 53 -24.29 18.94 -14.01
C PRO A 53 -24.59 19.66 -12.68
N PRO A 54 -25.65 20.47 -12.57
CA PRO A 54 -26.00 21.15 -11.32
C PRO A 54 -26.24 20.19 -10.15
N ALA A 55 -26.86 19.03 -10.44
CA ALA A 55 -27.12 17.99 -9.45
C ALA A 55 -25.84 17.43 -8.79
N GLU A 56 -24.71 17.44 -9.50
CA GLU A 56 -23.41 17.00 -8.96
C GLU A 56 -22.85 18.03 -7.98
N LEU A 57 -22.95 19.32 -8.30
CA LEU A 57 -22.54 20.39 -7.37
C LEU A 57 -23.40 20.39 -6.11
N ASP A 58 -24.70 20.16 -6.25
CA ASP A 58 -25.61 20.12 -5.11
C ASP A 58 -25.30 18.93 -4.19
N ARG A 59 -24.92 17.77 -4.75
CA ARG A 59 -24.43 16.63 -3.96
C ARG A 59 -23.17 16.96 -3.18
N ILE A 60 -22.17 17.57 -3.82
CA ILE A 60 -20.92 17.98 -3.17
C ILE A 60 -21.23 18.96 -2.03
N ARG A 61 -22.04 19.99 -2.30
CA ARG A 61 -22.45 20.99 -1.31
C ARG A 61 -23.23 20.38 -0.16
N ALA A 62 -24.10 19.40 -0.44
CA ALA A 62 -24.84 18.69 0.60
C ALA A 62 -23.89 17.92 1.51
N ALA A 63 -22.92 17.19 0.95
CA ALA A 63 -21.90 16.47 1.73
C ALA A 63 -21.06 17.42 2.58
N THR A 64 -20.62 18.55 2.05
CA THR A 64 -19.90 19.58 2.82
C THR A 64 -20.68 20.07 4.05
N ARG A 65 -22.01 20.15 3.98
CA ARG A 65 -22.86 20.57 5.11
C ARG A 65 -23.02 19.50 6.20
N THR A 66 -22.67 18.25 5.92
CA THR A 66 -22.78 17.14 6.90
C THR A 66 -21.63 17.08 7.89
N VAL A 67 -20.52 17.76 7.58
CA VAL A 67 -19.29 17.73 8.39
C VAL A 67 -19.15 18.99 9.23
N ASN A 68 -18.49 18.87 10.39
CA ASN A 68 -18.32 19.95 11.36
C ASN A 68 -17.03 20.76 11.15
N PHE A 69 -16.48 20.77 9.94
CA PHE A 69 -15.29 21.54 9.57
C PHE A 69 -15.44 22.11 8.16
N PRO A 70 -14.77 23.23 7.83
CA PRO A 70 -14.82 23.79 6.48
C PRO A 70 -14.26 22.81 5.44
N VAL A 71 -14.96 22.63 4.32
CA VAL A 71 -14.48 21.89 3.14
C VAL A 71 -14.40 22.84 1.97
N TYR A 72 -13.25 22.87 1.31
CA TYR A 72 -12.94 23.65 0.12
C TYR A 72 -12.69 22.71 -1.04
N VAL A 73 -13.40 22.89 -2.16
CA VAL A 73 -13.33 22.01 -3.34
C VAL A 73 -13.02 22.86 -4.57
N ALA A 74 -12.03 22.45 -5.36
CA ALA A 74 -11.71 23.06 -6.65
C ALA A 74 -11.77 22.00 -7.75
N LEU A 75 -12.56 22.25 -8.81
CA LEU A 75 -12.69 21.39 -9.98
C LEU A 75 -12.02 22.09 -11.18
N LEU A 76 -10.95 21.47 -11.70
CA LEU A 76 -10.05 22.08 -12.68
C LEU A 76 -9.82 21.15 -13.88
N PRO A 77 -9.54 21.66 -15.08
CA PRO A 77 -8.95 20.85 -16.15
C PRO A 77 -7.48 20.55 -15.81
N ARG A 78 -6.97 19.39 -16.24
CA ARG A 78 -5.54 19.08 -16.15
C ARG A 78 -4.80 19.73 -17.32
N THR A 79 -4.07 20.78 -17.02
CA THR A 79 -3.24 21.59 -17.94
C THR A 79 -1.82 21.61 -17.40
N PRO A 80 -0.80 22.02 -18.18
CA PRO A 80 0.55 22.20 -17.65
C PRO A 80 0.61 23.08 -16.39
N ALA A 81 -0.29 24.06 -16.25
CA ALA A 81 -0.40 24.94 -15.08
C ALA A 81 -1.09 24.30 -13.85
N THR A 82 -1.79 23.18 -14.05
CA THR A 82 -2.53 22.43 -13.02
C THR A 82 -2.05 20.97 -12.91
N ARG A 83 -0.88 20.66 -13.49
CA ARG A 83 -0.29 19.33 -13.47
C ARG A 83 0.21 19.03 -12.05
N ALA A 84 -0.46 18.10 -11.37
CA ALA A 84 0.04 17.47 -10.15
C ALA A 84 1.42 16.86 -10.42
N GLY A 85 2.44 17.38 -9.73
CA GLY A 85 3.85 17.02 -9.90
C GLY A 85 4.81 18.15 -9.54
N ASP A 86 4.51 19.39 -9.92
CA ASP A 86 5.42 20.52 -9.71
C ASP A 86 5.03 21.43 -8.51
N LEU A 87 3.77 21.40 -8.07
CA LEU A 87 3.25 22.25 -6.98
C LEU A 87 2.18 21.49 -6.16
N ASP A 88 2.35 21.41 -4.83
CA ASP A 88 1.32 20.94 -3.88
C ASP A 88 0.22 22.01 -3.76
N LEU A 89 -0.71 21.99 -4.71
CA LEU A 89 -1.75 23.01 -4.87
C LEU A 89 -2.71 23.08 -3.66
N PRO A 90 -3.16 21.97 -3.05
CA PRO A 90 -3.95 22.03 -1.81
C PRO A 90 -3.21 22.77 -0.67
N THR A 91 -1.92 22.51 -0.47
CA THR A 91 -1.12 23.25 0.53
C THR A 91 -0.98 24.73 0.18
N LEU A 92 -0.73 25.06 -1.10
CA LEU A 92 -0.63 26.46 -1.55
C LEU A 92 -1.93 27.24 -1.40
N LEU A 93 -3.06 26.58 -1.64
CA LEU A 93 -4.38 27.19 -1.48
C LEU A 93 -4.72 27.35 0.00
N GLN A 94 -4.37 26.39 0.85
CA GLN A 94 -4.51 26.57 2.29
C GLN A 94 -3.67 27.75 2.79
N ALA A 95 -2.43 27.91 2.31
CA ALA A 95 -1.59 29.04 2.71
C ALA A 95 -2.23 30.40 2.35
N ARG A 96 -3.03 30.47 1.29
CA ARG A 96 -3.75 31.68 0.85
C ARG A 96 -5.05 31.92 1.59
N VAL A 97 -5.78 30.86 1.95
CA VAL A 97 -7.05 30.95 2.69
C VAL A 97 -6.80 31.17 4.19
N GLY A 98 -5.79 30.51 4.74
CA GLY A 98 -5.38 30.65 6.14
C GLY A 98 -6.34 30.04 7.16
N GLN A 99 -7.29 29.20 6.72
CA GLN A 99 -8.29 28.58 7.60
C GLN A 99 -8.02 27.07 7.78
N PRO A 100 -8.34 26.48 8.94
CA PRO A 100 -8.39 25.03 9.07
C PRO A 100 -9.57 24.46 8.27
N GLY A 101 -9.44 23.24 7.77
CA GLY A 101 -10.43 22.59 6.94
C GLY A 101 -9.86 21.51 6.03
N LEU A 102 -10.75 20.89 5.27
CA LEU A 102 -10.41 19.96 4.18
C LEU A 102 -10.27 20.75 2.88
N TYR A 103 -9.17 20.56 2.17
CA TYR A 103 -8.90 21.17 0.87
C TYR A 103 -8.80 20.06 -0.17
N LEU A 104 -9.69 20.09 -1.17
CA LEU A 104 -9.80 19.12 -2.25
C LEU A 104 -9.55 19.82 -3.59
N VAL A 105 -8.63 19.30 -4.38
CA VAL A 105 -8.38 19.76 -5.75
C VAL A 105 -8.56 18.59 -6.69
N TRP A 106 -9.62 18.62 -7.50
CA TRP A 106 -9.94 17.60 -8.48
C TRP A 106 -9.65 18.11 -9.88
N THR A 107 -8.85 17.36 -10.62
CA THR A 107 -8.48 17.65 -12.00
C THR A 107 -9.11 16.64 -12.94
N VAL A 108 -9.54 17.09 -14.13
CA VAL A 108 -10.08 16.22 -15.18
C VAL A 108 -9.11 16.14 -16.36
N THR A 109 -8.89 14.93 -16.85
CA THR A 109 -8.23 14.63 -18.13
C THR A 109 -9.25 14.09 -19.13
N ASP A 110 -8.84 13.87 -20.38
CA ASP A 110 -9.70 13.24 -21.39
C ASP A 110 -10.15 11.83 -20.96
N ASP A 111 -9.36 11.16 -20.11
CA ASP A 111 -9.54 9.76 -19.75
C ASP A 111 -10.14 9.56 -18.34
N TYR A 112 -9.87 10.45 -17.37
CA TYR A 112 -10.29 10.28 -15.97
C TYR A 112 -10.24 11.55 -15.11
N TRP A 113 -10.88 11.48 -13.94
CA TRP A 113 -10.76 12.46 -12.84
C TRP A 113 -9.73 12.02 -11.80
N SER A 114 -8.91 12.94 -11.29
CA SER A 114 -8.00 12.70 -10.18
C SER A 114 -8.05 13.80 -9.12
N GLY A 115 -8.06 13.41 -7.85
CA GLY A 115 -8.09 14.33 -6.71
C GLY A 115 -6.77 14.35 -5.92
N ASP A 116 -6.39 15.52 -5.44
CA ASP A 116 -5.42 15.73 -4.37
C ASP A 116 -6.15 16.32 -3.15
N GLU A 117 -5.82 15.85 -1.94
CA GLU A 117 -6.46 16.33 -0.71
C GLU A 117 -5.51 16.58 0.47
N ILE A 118 -5.89 17.54 1.32
CA ILE A 118 -5.24 17.77 2.62
C ILE A 118 -6.27 18.20 3.67
N LEU A 119 -6.21 17.58 4.86
CA LEU A 119 -7.03 17.95 6.02
C LEU A 119 -6.18 18.69 7.05
N ILE A 120 -6.60 19.89 7.44
CA ILE A 120 -5.87 20.74 8.39
C ILE A 120 -6.76 21.04 9.58
N ARG A 121 -6.28 20.72 10.79
CA ARG A 121 -7.04 20.89 12.04
C ARG A 121 -6.75 22.23 12.71
N PRO A 122 -7.66 22.74 13.57
CA PRO A 122 -7.39 23.90 14.39
C PRO A 122 -6.08 23.76 15.18
N GLY A 123 -5.28 24.83 15.25
CA GLY A 123 -3.95 24.82 15.88
C GLY A 123 -2.77 24.58 14.93
N GLY A 124 -2.98 24.60 13.60
CA GLY A 124 -1.90 24.49 12.61
C GLY A 124 -1.30 23.09 12.48
N LEU A 125 -1.89 22.10 13.16
CA LEU A 125 -1.52 20.71 13.00
C LEU A 125 -2.02 20.23 11.64
N LYS A 126 -1.08 19.95 10.72
CA LYS A 126 -1.39 19.15 9.53
C LYS A 126 -2.05 17.86 10.01
N GLY A 127 -3.26 17.59 9.53
CA GLY A 127 -3.90 16.30 9.77
C GLY A 127 -3.09 15.19 9.11
N ARG A 128 -3.42 13.93 9.41
CA ARG A 128 -2.94 12.82 8.60
C ARG A 128 -3.30 13.13 7.14
N SER A 129 -2.40 12.84 6.20
CA SER A 129 -2.79 12.81 4.79
C SER A 129 -4.03 11.94 4.71
N LEU A 130 -5.15 12.49 4.24
CA LEU A 130 -6.25 11.62 3.90
C LEU A 130 -5.74 10.86 2.70
N THR A 131 -5.54 9.56 2.84
CA THR A 131 -5.28 8.71 1.68
C THR A 131 -6.59 8.71 0.92
N GLY A 132 -6.77 9.66 0.02
CA GLY A 132 -7.80 9.58 -1.00
C GLY A 132 -7.65 8.22 -1.62
N VAL A 133 -8.76 7.50 -1.64
CA VAL A 133 -8.88 6.36 -2.53
C VAL A 133 -8.82 6.99 -3.91
N GLN A 134 -7.62 7.11 -4.46
CA GLN A 134 -7.43 6.97 -5.88
C GLN A 134 -8.13 5.64 -6.15
N LEU A 135 -9.34 5.72 -6.69
CA LEU A 135 -10.03 4.58 -7.24
C LEU A 135 -9.05 4.10 -8.31
N ASP A 136 -8.18 3.16 -7.95
CA ASP A 136 -7.32 2.43 -8.85
C ASP A 136 -8.24 1.42 -9.56
N ASP A 137 -9.26 1.98 -10.22
CA ASP A 137 -10.07 1.31 -11.19
C ASP A 137 -9.15 1.16 -12.40
N LYS A 138 -8.43 0.04 -12.43
CA LYS A 138 -8.09 -0.62 -13.70
C LYS A 138 -9.34 -1.21 -14.36
N SER A 139 -10.43 -0.46 -14.32
CA SER A 139 -11.71 -0.78 -14.95
C SER A 139 -11.96 0.36 -15.93
N ASP A 140 -11.78 0.04 -17.21
CA ASP A 140 -12.17 0.85 -18.36
C ASP A 140 -11.56 2.26 -18.50
N ASN A 141 -10.45 2.30 -19.22
CA ASN A 141 -9.91 3.49 -19.88
C ASN A 141 -10.82 3.97 -21.04
N LYS A 142 -12.13 4.14 -20.80
CA LYS A 142 -13.04 4.76 -21.75
C LYS A 142 -14.01 5.72 -21.09
N LEU A 143 -13.77 7.00 -21.42
CA LEU A 143 -14.75 8.08 -21.58
C LEU A 143 -15.36 8.59 -20.28
N ILE A 144 -15.03 9.84 -19.88
CA ILE A 144 -15.88 11.01 -19.49
C ILE A 144 -17.22 10.75 -18.73
N THR A 145 -17.49 9.54 -18.24
CA THR A 145 -18.79 9.10 -17.71
C THR A 145 -18.77 8.93 -16.20
N THR A 146 -17.58 8.91 -15.58
CA THR A 146 -17.46 8.99 -14.13
C THR A 146 -17.72 10.43 -13.68
N ARG A 147 -18.88 10.60 -13.08
CA ARG A 147 -19.27 11.81 -12.36
C ARG A 147 -18.32 12.00 -11.16
N PRO A 148 -17.77 13.20 -10.90
CA PRO A 148 -16.78 13.38 -9.83
C PRO A 148 -17.39 13.46 -8.43
N ALA A 149 -18.70 13.74 -8.26
CA ALA A 149 -19.27 13.89 -6.93
C ALA A 149 -19.18 12.63 -6.05
N PRO A 150 -19.44 11.40 -6.54
CA PRO A 150 -19.27 10.19 -5.72
C PRO A 150 -17.89 10.09 -5.04
N GLY A 151 -16.81 10.34 -5.81
CA GLY A 151 -15.45 10.35 -5.28
C GLY A 151 -15.22 11.47 -4.26
N ILE A 152 -15.62 12.70 -4.58
CA ILE A 152 -15.50 13.87 -3.68
C ILE A 152 -16.28 13.65 -2.38
N VAL A 153 -17.52 13.16 -2.47
CA VAL A 153 -18.39 12.87 -1.32
C VAL A 153 -17.75 11.79 -0.44
N ARG A 154 -17.17 10.75 -1.04
CA ARG A 154 -16.46 9.71 -0.31
C ARG A 154 -15.25 10.26 0.45
N THR A 155 -14.45 11.13 -0.18
CA THR A 155 -13.31 11.78 0.49
C THR A 155 -13.76 12.67 1.65
N ILE A 156 -14.88 13.40 1.52
CA ILE A 156 -15.47 14.20 2.62
C ILE A 156 -15.88 13.30 3.79
N GLN A 157 -16.49 12.15 3.53
CA GLN A 157 -16.88 11.19 4.56
C GLN A 157 -15.67 10.57 5.27
N GLN A 158 -14.62 10.23 4.53
CA GLN A 158 -13.36 9.74 5.10
C GLN A 158 -12.67 10.80 5.97
N ALA A 159 -12.69 12.06 5.51
CA ALA A 159 -12.23 13.19 6.30
C ALA A 159 -13.01 13.34 7.60
N ALA A 160 -14.33 13.15 7.56
CA ALA A 160 -15.19 13.18 8.74
C ALA A 160 -14.77 12.10 9.74
N THR A 161 -14.68 10.85 9.30
CA THR A 161 -14.19 9.72 10.12
C THR A 161 -12.82 10.00 10.74
N ALA A 162 -11.88 10.58 9.98
CA ALA A 162 -10.57 10.95 10.49
C ALA A 162 -10.60 12.13 11.49
N TYR A 163 -11.59 13.02 11.35
CA TYR A 163 -11.74 14.22 12.17
C TYR A 163 -12.47 13.94 13.49
N ASP A 164 -13.55 13.16 13.48
CA ASP A 164 -14.45 12.93 14.62
C ASP A 164 -14.59 11.47 15.07
N GLY A 165 -13.97 10.52 14.35
CA GLY A 165 -13.98 9.10 14.69
C GLY A 165 -15.29 8.36 14.34
N ARG A 166 -16.24 9.00 13.64
CA ARG A 166 -17.50 8.35 13.23
C ARG A 166 -17.25 7.29 12.15
N PRO A 167 -18.02 6.18 12.15
CA PRO A 167 -17.89 5.17 11.10
C PRO A 167 -18.27 5.75 9.73
N LEU A 168 -17.61 5.26 8.67
CA LEU A 168 -17.95 5.59 7.29
C LEU A 168 -19.39 5.12 6.99
N PRO A 169 -20.25 5.98 6.43
CA PRO A 169 -21.58 5.57 5.99
C PRO A 169 -21.49 4.62 4.77
N ASP A 170 -22.55 3.83 4.59
CA ASP A 170 -22.68 2.93 3.44
C ASP A 170 -22.71 3.73 2.12
N VAL A 171 -22.18 3.12 1.05
CA VAL A 171 -22.19 3.71 -0.29
C VAL A 171 -23.62 3.64 -0.85
N PRO A 172 -24.23 4.77 -1.27
CA PRO A 172 -25.55 4.75 -1.88
C PRO A 172 -25.58 3.85 -3.12
N ALA A 173 -26.66 3.07 -3.30
CA ALA A 173 -26.79 2.17 -4.44
C ALA A 173 -26.69 2.87 -5.81
N GLY A 174 -27.03 4.17 -5.88
CA GLY A 174 -26.90 4.98 -7.10
C GLY A 174 -25.48 5.46 -7.43
N ASP A 175 -24.52 5.21 -6.54
CA ASP A 175 -23.09 5.50 -6.71
C ASP A 175 -22.29 4.21 -6.99
N LEU A 176 -22.92 3.04 -6.96
CA LEU A 176 -22.34 1.78 -7.41
C LEU A 176 -22.45 1.68 -8.94
N PRO A 177 -21.42 1.17 -9.64
CA PRO A 177 -21.53 0.88 -11.06
C PRO A 177 -22.69 -0.11 -11.29
N PRO A 178 -23.41 0.00 -12.42
CA PRO A 178 -24.38 -1.02 -12.79
C PRO A 178 -23.67 -2.38 -12.89
N PRO A 179 -24.33 -3.49 -12.54
CA PRO A 179 -23.75 -4.81 -12.78
C PRO A 179 -23.60 -5.02 -14.28
N ASP A 180 -22.37 -5.10 -14.77
CA ASP A 180 -22.09 -5.31 -16.20
C ASP A 180 -22.50 -6.74 -16.63
N GLU A 181 -23.26 -6.82 -17.71
CA GLU A 181 -23.52 -8.05 -18.46
C GLU A 181 -22.24 -8.46 -19.21
N GLU A 182 -21.80 -9.68 -18.94
CA GLU A 182 -20.84 -10.52 -19.70
C GLU A 182 -20.06 -9.88 -20.87
N ASP A 183 -18.74 -9.70 -20.71
CA ASP A 183 -17.83 -9.95 -21.83
C ASP A 183 -16.57 -10.69 -21.39
N SER A 184 -16.42 -11.90 -21.92
CA SER A 184 -15.36 -12.86 -21.61
C SER A 184 -14.17 -12.67 -22.55
N GLY A 185 -13.53 -11.51 -22.44
CA GLY A 185 -12.29 -11.21 -23.18
C GLY A 185 -11.04 -11.61 -22.40
N LEU A 186 -10.51 -12.81 -22.66
CA LEU A 186 -9.21 -13.26 -22.14
C LEU A 186 -8.08 -12.28 -22.52
N SER A 187 -7.32 -11.83 -21.53
CA SER A 187 -6.18 -10.92 -21.72
C SER A 187 -5.04 -11.58 -22.51
N THR A 188 -4.22 -10.77 -23.16
CA THR A 188 -3.15 -11.18 -24.08
C THR A 188 -2.06 -12.05 -23.45
N THR A 189 -2.04 -12.19 -22.12
CA THR A 189 -1.13 -13.07 -21.38
C THR A 189 -1.52 -14.56 -21.45
N ASP A 190 -2.79 -14.89 -21.76
CA ASP A 190 -3.27 -16.28 -21.89
C ASP A 190 -3.01 -16.91 -23.27
N LYS A 191 -2.52 -16.14 -24.25
CA LYS A 191 -2.26 -16.65 -25.62
C LYS A 191 -0.83 -17.19 -25.81
N GLU A 192 0.11 -16.85 -24.95
CA GLU A 192 1.51 -17.30 -25.08
C GLU A 192 1.78 -18.67 -24.42
N ASP A 193 0.93 -19.11 -23.49
CA ASP A 193 1.08 -20.42 -22.82
C ASP A 193 0.49 -21.62 -23.58
N ARG A 194 -0.17 -21.40 -24.73
CA ARG A 194 -0.77 -22.48 -25.53
C ARG A 194 0.06 -22.99 -26.71
N SER A 195 1.16 -22.34 -27.09
CA SER A 195 2.08 -22.88 -28.11
C SER A 195 3.09 -23.90 -27.55
N ALA A 196 3.19 -24.06 -26.23
CA ALA A 196 4.09 -25.03 -25.60
C ALA A 196 3.44 -26.41 -25.30
N PHE A 197 2.13 -26.58 -25.53
CA PHE A 197 1.39 -27.79 -25.11
C PHE A 197 0.63 -28.53 -26.21
N ILE A 198 0.98 -28.34 -27.50
CA ILE A 198 0.51 -29.19 -28.60
C ILE A 198 1.72 -29.94 -29.17
N GLY A 199 2.18 -30.96 -28.43
CA GLY A 199 3.30 -31.82 -28.87
C GLY A 199 3.31 -33.25 -28.31
N MET A 200 2.57 -33.55 -27.24
CA MET A 200 2.58 -34.89 -26.63
C MET A 200 1.17 -35.43 -26.35
N GLY A 201 0.30 -35.42 -27.36
CA GLY A 201 -1.11 -35.85 -27.21
C GLY A 201 -1.34 -37.37 -27.15
N ALA A 202 -0.41 -38.21 -27.61
CA ALA A 202 -0.71 -39.65 -27.78
C ALA A 202 0.13 -40.62 -26.92
N GLY A 203 1.37 -40.28 -26.56
CA GLY A 203 2.26 -41.19 -25.81
C GLY A 203 2.07 -41.20 -24.28
N GLY A 204 1.68 -40.05 -23.71
CA GLY A 204 1.64 -39.88 -22.25
C GLY A 204 0.51 -40.63 -21.55
N LEU A 205 -0.64 -40.77 -22.20
CA LEU A 205 -1.81 -41.43 -21.60
C LEU A 205 -1.60 -42.94 -21.42
N ALA A 206 -0.92 -43.61 -22.35
CA ALA A 206 -0.64 -45.04 -22.25
C ALA A 206 0.33 -45.36 -21.11
N GLY A 207 1.38 -44.54 -20.93
CA GLY A 207 2.35 -44.71 -19.83
C GLY A 207 1.74 -44.43 -18.45
N PHE A 208 0.86 -43.43 -18.36
CA PHE A 208 0.20 -43.07 -17.11
C PHE A 208 -0.79 -44.14 -16.62
N LEU A 209 -1.55 -44.76 -17.53
CA LEU A 209 -2.49 -45.83 -17.19
C LEU A 209 -1.77 -47.12 -16.73
N LEU A 210 -0.59 -47.41 -17.29
CA LEU A 210 0.21 -48.59 -16.94
C LEU A 210 0.85 -48.44 -15.53
N ALA A 211 1.29 -47.22 -15.17
CA ALA A 211 1.80 -46.91 -13.84
C ALA A 211 0.70 -46.96 -12.76
N ILE A 212 -0.53 -46.55 -13.09
CA ILE A 212 -1.70 -46.65 -12.20
C ILE A 212 -2.11 -48.12 -11.97
N GLY A 213 -2.05 -48.96 -13.01
CA GLY A 213 -2.37 -50.40 -12.89
C GLY A 213 -1.40 -51.16 -11.96
N LEU A 214 -0.10 -50.85 -12.04
CA LEU A 214 0.92 -51.48 -11.20
C LEU A 214 0.87 -51.01 -9.73
N THR A 215 0.55 -49.73 -9.50
CA THR A 215 0.44 -49.17 -8.14
C THR A 215 -0.81 -49.64 -7.40
N LEU A 216 -1.96 -49.78 -8.09
CA LEU A 216 -3.20 -50.31 -7.50
C LEU A 216 -3.10 -51.79 -7.13
N ARG A 217 -2.33 -52.59 -7.88
CA ARG A 217 -2.11 -54.02 -7.56
C ARG A 217 -1.23 -54.20 -6.31
N HIS A 218 -0.31 -53.27 -6.05
CA HIS A 218 0.57 -53.31 -4.88
C HIS A 218 -0.10 -52.80 -3.59
N GLN A 219 -1.12 -51.94 -3.69
CA GLN A 219 -1.87 -51.42 -2.55
C GLN A 219 -2.93 -52.40 -2.00
N ARG A 220 -3.43 -53.35 -2.81
CA ARG A 220 -4.38 -54.39 -2.35
C ARG A 220 -3.80 -55.40 -1.36
N ARG A 221 -2.50 -55.36 -1.07
CA ARG A 221 -1.81 -56.27 -0.13
C ARG A 221 -1.37 -55.62 1.19
N ARG A 222 -1.79 -54.38 1.50
CA ARG A 222 -1.44 -53.72 2.77
C ARG A 222 -2.70 -53.40 3.59
N PRO A 223 -2.74 -53.74 4.89
CA PRO A 223 -3.86 -53.37 5.75
C PRO A 223 -3.90 -51.84 5.94
N ALA A 224 -5.10 -51.27 5.86
CA ALA A 224 -5.34 -49.83 5.74
C ALA A 224 -5.01 -49.05 7.03
N PRO A 225 -4.35 -47.89 6.95
CA PRO A 225 -4.28 -46.95 8.06
C PRO A 225 -5.56 -46.10 8.14
N LYS A 226 -6.12 -45.96 9.35
CA LYS A 226 -7.28 -45.13 9.67
C LYS A 226 -6.98 -43.64 9.39
N SER A 227 -7.72 -43.04 8.47
CA SER A 227 -7.73 -41.59 8.25
C SER A 227 -8.44 -40.88 9.41
N ARG A 228 -7.78 -39.90 10.03
CA ARG A 228 -8.42 -38.94 10.94
C ARG A 228 -8.99 -37.78 10.11
N PRO A 229 -10.17 -37.23 10.46
CA PRO A 229 -10.78 -36.16 9.69
C PRO A 229 -10.00 -34.86 9.89
N GLY A 230 -9.52 -34.28 8.80
CA GLY A 230 -8.95 -32.94 8.78
C GLY A 230 -10.06 -31.91 8.89
N GLY A 231 -10.19 -31.28 10.06
CA GLY A 231 -11.11 -30.17 10.26
C GLY A 231 -10.67 -28.95 9.44
N SER A 232 -11.55 -28.45 8.58
CA SER A 232 -11.43 -27.14 7.95
C SER A 232 -11.38 -26.06 9.05
N LYS A 233 -10.23 -25.39 9.20
CA LYS A 233 -10.12 -24.25 10.11
C LYS A 233 -10.92 -23.08 9.54
N LYS A 234 -11.82 -22.50 10.34
CA LYS A 234 -12.52 -21.24 10.01
C LYS A 234 -11.50 -20.10 9.83
N PRO A 235 -11.70 -19.20 8.86
CA PRO A 235 -10.90 -17.97 8.76
C PRO A 235 -11.05 -17.12 10.03
N GLY A 236 -9.94 -16.60 10.56
CA GLY A 236 -9.95 -15.61 11.65
C GLY A 236 -9.57 -16.09 13.06
N THR A 237 -9.34 -17.38 13.29
CA THR A 237 -8.78 -17.86 14.56
C THR A 237 -7.27 -17.60 14.60
N PRO A 238 -6.70 -16.97 15.66
CA PRO A 238 -5.25 -16.81 15.78
C PRO A 238 -4.55 -18.16 15.61
N ALA A 239 -3.40 -18.16 14.93
CA ALA A 239 -2.58 -19.35 14.82
C ALA A 239 -2.37 -19.94 16.22
N THR A 240 -2.67 -21.23 16.40
CA THR A 240 -2.44 -21.87 17.69
C THR A 240 -0.95 -21.79 17.96
N ILE A 241 -0.54 -21.23 19.10
CA ILE A 241 0.86 -20.99 19.43
C ILE A 241 1.74 -22.23 19.19
N THR A 242 1.24 -23.41 19.50
CA THR A 242 1.87 -24.71 19.24
C THR A 242 2.29 -24.91 17.78
N SER A 243 1.47 -24.46 16.82
CA SER A 243 1.80 -24.58 15.40
C SER A 243 2.96 -23.68 14.99
N VAL A 244 3.04 -22.47 15.54
CA VAL A 244 4.13 -21.52 15.28
C VAL A 244 5.40 -21.98 15.99
N GLN A 245 5.31 -22.50 17.22
CA GLN A 245 6.42 -23.11 17.96
C GLN A 245 7.04 -24.25 17.14
N LEU A 246 6.23 -25.19 16.65
CA LEU A 246 6.71 -26.30 15.82
C LEU A 246 7.34 -25.84 14.51
N GLN A 247 6.92 -24.71 13.95
CA GLN A 247 7.57 -24.14 12.76
C GLN A 247 8.91 -23.50 13.13
N ALA A 248 8.97 -22.71 14.21
CA ALA A 248 10.19 -22.08 14.70
C ALA A 248 11.26 -23.13 15.00
N ASP A 249 10.93 -24.17 15.78
CA ASP A 249 11.87 -25.24 16.15
C ASP A 249 12.40 -25.99 14.91
N ARG A 250 11.52 -26.24 13.92
CA ARG A 250 11.90 -26.84 12.64
C ARG A 250 12.87 -25.97 11.83
N TRP A 251 12.66 -24.66 11.82
CA TRP A 251 13.53 -23.73 11.09
C TRP A 251 14.84 -23.46 11.82
N ILE A 252 14.86 -23.39 13.14
CA ILE A 252 16.09 -23.33 13.94
C ILE A 252 16.97 -24.54 13.61
N ALA A 253 16.41 -25.75 13.61
CA ALA A 253 17.14 -26.96 13.25
C ALA A 253 17.65 -26.97 11.79
N LYS A 254 16.95 -26.29 10.86
CA LYS A 254 17.43 -26.13 9.47
C LYS A 254 18.57 -25.13 9.38
N ALA A 255 18.44 -23.97 10.01
CA ALA A 255 19.49 -22.95 10.09
C ALA A 255 20.78 -23.54 10.70
N ASP A 256 20.65 -24.31 11.76
CA ASP A 256 21.74 -25.05 12.39
C ASP A 256 22.52 -25.96 11.43
N ARG A 257 21.81 -26.67 10.55
CA ARG A 257 22.46 -27.51 9.53
C ARG A 257 23.12 -26.66 8.46
N ALA A 258 22.50 -25.55 8.07
CA ALA A 258 23.04 -24.64 7.07
C ALA A 258 24.32 -23.94 7.56
N VAL A 259 24.34 -23.40 8.78
CA VAL A 259 25.53 -22.78 9.39
C VAL A 259 26.68 -23.80 9.49
N ARG A 260 26.41 -25.02 9.98
CA ARG A 260 27.43 -26.09 10.02
C ARG A 260 27.97 -26.47 8.63
N SER A 261 27.11 -26.45 7.60
CA SER A 261 27.54 -26.68 6.23
C SER A 261 28.43 -25.54 5.71
N LEU A 262 28.11 -24.29 6.04
CA LEU A 262 28.92 -23.12 5.71
C LEU A 262 30.29 -23.16 6.40
N GLU A 263 30.35 -23.50 7.69
CA GLU A 263 31.61 -23.68 8.42
C GLU A 263 32.50 -24.75 7.77
N ALA A 264 31.91 -25.85 7.31
CA ALA A 264 32.63 -26.88 6.57
C ALA A 264 33.21 -26.36 5.24
N ARG A 265 32.45 -25.53 4.51
CA ARG A 265 32.91 -24.84 3.28
C ARG A 265 34.05 -23.87 3.57
N ILE A 266 33.96 -23.07 4.65
CA ILE A 266 35.03 -22.17 5.10
C ILE A 266 36.30 -22.97 5.39
N LYS A 267 36.20 -24.06 6.17
CA LYS A 267 37.34 -24.95 6.47
C LYS A 267 37.94 -25.59 5.22
N ALA A 268 37.15 -25.88 4.20
CA ALA A 268 37.64 -26.38 2.91
C ALA A 268 38.36 -25.27 2.11
N SER A 269 37.78 -24.06 2.05
CA SER A 269 38.38 -22.90 1.36
C SER A 269 39.71 -22.47 1.96
N GLY A 270 39.86 -22.52 3.29
CA GLY A 270 41.12 -22.19 3.97
C GLY A 270 42.28 -23.13 3.63
N ARG A 271 41.98 -24.35 3.16
CA ARG A 271 42.96 -25.34 2.67
C ARG A 271 43.30 -25.17 1.17
N SER A 272 42.54 -24.35 0.44
CA SER A 272 42.79 -24.04 -0.98
C SER A 272 43.94 -23.03 -1.12
N ARG A 273 44.73 -23.20 -2.20
CA ARG A 273 45.82 -22.28 -2.58
C ARG A 273 45.30 -20.94 -3.11
N ALA A 274 44.05 -20.92 -3.58
CA ALA A 274 43.35 -19.74 -4.08
C ALA A 274 42.19 -19.43 -3.12
N LYS A 275 42.45 -18.63 -2.09
CA LYS A 275 41.47 -18.20 -1.07
C LYS A 275 40.51 -17.10 -1.56
N LEU A 276 40.23 -17.05 -2.87
CA LEU A 276 39.23 -16.14 -3.40
C LEU A 276 37.90 -16.51 -2.71
N ASN A 277 37.24 -15.53 -2.08
CA ASN A 277 35.96 -15.64 -1.35
C ASN A 277 36.02 -16.02 0.14
N LEU A 278 37.21 -16.15 0.76
CA LEU A 278 37.25 -16.40 2.22
C LEU A 278 36.62 -15.27 3.05
N PRO A 279 36.87 -13.97 2.78
CA PRO A 279 36.22 -12.87 3.52
C PRO A 279 34.69 -12.93 3.42
N GLU A 280 34.16 -13.03 2.20
CA GLU A 280 32.72 -13.14 1.94
C GLU A 280 32.07 -14.31 2.70
N LEU A 281 32.72 -15.49 2.73
CA LEU A 281 32.20 -16.64 3.47
C LEU A 281 32.23 -16.42 5.00
N LEU A 282 33.17 -15.63 5.52
CA LEU A 282 33.24 -15.29 6.95
C LEU A 282 32.14 -14.28 7.31
N ASP A 283 31.92 -13.27 6.46
CA ASP A 283 30.83 -12.30 6.64
C ASP A 283 29.47 -13.00 6.59
N GLN A 284 29.29 -13.91 5.61
CA GLN A 284 28.12 -14.77 5.51
C GLN A 284 27.89 -15.64 6.75
N ARG A 285 28.97 -16.16 7.35
CA ARG A 285 28.89 -16.96 8.59
C ARG A 285 28.47 -16.08 9.76
N ASP A 286 29.02 -14.89 9.88
CA ASP A 286 28.75 -13.99 11.00
C ASP A 286 27.29 -13.53 10.98
N ASP A 287 26.77 -13.08 9.83
CA ASP A 287 25.35 -12.73 9.66
C ASP A 287 24.42 -13.91 9.97
N ALA A 288 24.71 -15.10 9.42
CA ALA A 288 23.90 -16.29 9.67
C ALA A 288 23.93 -16.72 11.15
N SER A 289 25.08 -16.60 11.82
CA SER A 289 25.26 -17.00 13.22
C SER A 289 24.59 -16.02 14.18
N GLU A 290 24.65 -14.73 13.88
CA GLU A 290 23.97 -13.68 14.63
C GLU A 290 22.45 -13.87 14.60
N ARG A 291 21.86 -14.04 13.41
CA ARG A 291 20.42 -14.30 13.26
C ARG A 291 19.99 -15.59 13.95
N LEU A 292 20.77 -16.67 13.84
CA LEU A 292 20.48 -17.93 14.54
C LEU A 292 20.55 -17.78 16.07
N THR A 293 21.50 -16.99 16.57
CA THR A 293 21.63 -16.68 17.99
C THR A 293 20.43 -15.88 18.49
N ALA A 294 20.02 -14.84 17.75
CA ALA A 294 18.84 -14.04 18.07
C ALA A 294 17.54 -14.89 18.02
N ALA A 295 17.41 -15.79 17.04
CA ALA A 295 16.28 -16.71 16.94
C ALA A 295 16.15 -17.61 18.19
N ARG A 296 17.28 -18.17 18.66
CA ARG A 296 17.31 -19.00 19.87
C ARG A 296 16.98 -18.19 21.11
N ALA A 297 17.56 -17.00 21.24
CA ALA A 297 17.33 -16.12 22.37
C ALA A 297 15.83 -15.77 22.52
N LEU A 298 15.17 -15.38 21.42
CA LEU A 298 13.72 -15.14 21.41
C LEU A 298 12.94 -16.40 21.81
N ARG A 299 13.29 -17.55 21.22
CA ARG A 299 12.58 -18.81 21.47
C ARG A 299 12.69 -19.25 22.94
N SER A 300 13.84 -19.00 23.59
CA SER A 300 14.07 -19.36 24.99
C SER A 300 13.53 -18.34 25.99
N ALA A 301 13.61 -17.03 25.68
CA ALA A 301 13.23 -15.97 26.60
C ALA A 301 11.71 -15.88 26.80
N ALA A 302 10.94 -16.11 25.73
CA ALA A 302 9.50 -16.00 25.75
C ALA A 302 8.84 -17.18 24.99
N PRO A 303 8.93 -18.41 25.54
CA PRO A 303 8.54 -19.62 24.81
C PRO A 303 7.05 -19.71 24.51
N ASP A 304 6.21 -19.04 25.32
CA ASP A 304 4.76 -19.00 25.20
C ASP A 304 4.23 -17.65 24.68
N ASP A 305 5.12 -16.78 24.20
CA ASP A 305 4.74 -15.56 23.50
C ASP A 305 4.66 -15.81 22.00
N LEU A 306 3.49 -15.51 21.42
CA LEU A 306 3.21 -15.73 20.00
C LEU A 306 4.04 -14.79 19.10
N ALA A 307 4.25 -13.54 19.50
CA ALA A 307 5.09 -12.59 18.77
C ALA A 307 6.56 -13.04 18.82
N ALA A 308 7.09 -13.35 20.01
CA ALA A 308 8.47 -13.81 20.14
C ALA A 308 8.72 -15.10 19.34
N THR A 309 7.77 -16.04 19.37
CA THR A 309 7.86 -17.29 18.60
C THR A 309 7.86 -17.03 17.08
N ALA A 310 7.05 -16.08 16.60
CA ALA A 310 7.05 -15.68 15.19
C ALA A 310 8.35 -14.95 14.79
N GLY A 311 8.88 -14.09 15.65
CA GLY A 311 10.19 -13.46 15.44
C GLY A 311 11.32 -14.49 15.35
N ALA A 312 11.32 -15.49 16.25
CA ALA A 312 12.28 -16.60 16.22
C ALA A 312 12.19 -17.41 14.91
N LEU A 313 10.98 -17.66 14.42
CA LEU A 313 10.74 -18.31 13.13
C LEU A 313 11.34 -17.51 11.97
N VAL A 314 11.13 -16.20 11.92
CA VAL A 314 11.66 -15.34 10.85
C VAL A 314 13.19 -15.34 10.88
N LEU A 315 13.80 -15.06 12.03
CA LEU A 315 15.26 -15.02 12.17
C LEU A 315 15.91 -16.36 11.83
N ALA A 316 15.28 -17.49 12.21
CA ALA A 316 15.79 -18.81 11.83
C ALA A 316 15.70 -19.05 10.31
N ARG A 317 14.68 -18.54 9.62
CA ARG A 317 14.58 -18.64 8.16
C ARG A 317 15.64 -17.77 7.49
N GLN A 318 15.84 -16.54 7.94
CA GLN A 318 16.86 -15.64 7.42
C GLN A 318 18.27 -16.19 7.65
N ALA A 319 18.57 -16.73 8.84
CA ALA A 319 19.83 -17.41 9.13
C ALA A 319 20.10 -18.58 8.16
N GLN A 320 19.07 -19.34 7.80
CA GLN A 320 19.20 -20.42 6.82
C GLN A 320 19.50 -19.90 5.40
N GLN A 321 18.88 -18.78 4.99
CA GLN A 321 19.11 -18.15 3.68
C GLN A 321 20.51 -17.55 3.61
N ALA A 322 20.90 -16.78 4.63
CA ALA A 322 22.22 -16.22 4.81
C ALA A 322 23.28 -17.33 4.74
N ALA A 323 23.16 -18.41 5.51
CA ALA A 323 24.09 -19.54 5.46
C ALA A 323 24.12 -20.29 4.10
N GLY A 324 23.05 -20.18 3.30
CA GLY A 324 22.99 -20.71 1.94
C GLY A 324 23.75 -19.87 0.91
N GLY A 325 23.96 -18.58 1.19
CA GLY A 325 24.52 -17.60 0.26
C GLY A 325 23.46 -17.00 -0.65
N ASN A 326 22.19 -17.15 -0.25
CA ASN A 326 21.07 -16.52 -0.93
C ASN A 326 20.84 -15.15 -0.31
N GLU A 327 20.36 -14.20 -1.11
CA GLU A 327 19.86 -12.93 -0.60
C GLU A 327 18.74 -13.18 0.42
N VAL A 328 18.89 -12.56 1.60
CA VAL A 328 17.94 -12.71 2.71
C VAL A 328 16.63 -12.05 2.30
N GLN A 329 15.58 -12.87 2.20
CA GLN A 329 14.28 -12.39 1.77
C GLN A 329 13.49 -11.88 2.98
N PRO A 330 12.78 -10.75 2.86
CA PRO A 330 11.92 -10.27 3.93
C PRO A 330 10.77 -11.27 4.18
N PRO A 331 10.25 -11.36 5.40
CA PRO A 331 9.03 -12.11 5.67
C PRO A 331 7.83 -11.45 4.98
N CYS A 332 6.72 -12.18 4.88
CA CYS A 332 5.45 -11.60 4.47
C CYS A 332 4.96 -10.64 5.56
N PHE A 333 4.84 -9.35 5.22
CA PHE A 333 4.37 -8.29 6.12
C PHE A 333 3.06 -8.66 6.81
N PHE A 334 2.09 -9.25 6.11
CA PHE A 334 0.80 -9.59 6.71
C PHE A 334 0.87 -10.75 7.69
N ASP A 335 1.76 -11.71 7.47
CA ASP A 335 1.91 -12.85 8.36
C ASP A 335 3.33 -13.44 8.26
N PRO A 336 4.18 -13.26 9.29
CA PRO A 336 5.56 -13.75 9.27
C PRO A 336 5.66 -15.28 9.20
N THR A 337 4.58 -16.01 9.49
CA THR A 337 4.54 -17.47 9.38
C THR A 337 4.34 -17.98 7.95
N HIS A 338 3.92 -17.10 7.04
CA HIS A 338 3.79 -17.43 5.61
C HIS A 338 5.16 -17.61 4.94
N GLN A 339 5.14 -17.92 3.63
CA GLN A 339 6.32 -17.86 2.78
C GLN A 339 6.92 -16.45 2.75
N PRO A 340 8.21 -16.30 2.38
CA PRO A 340 8.84 -14.98 2.22
C PRO A 340 8.02 -14.02 1.34
N GLY A 341 8.16 -12.73 1.62
CA GLY A 341 7.49 -11.66 0.90
C GLY A 341 8.20 -11.34 -0.41
N THR A 342 7.99 -12.17 -1.43
CA THR A 342 8.66 -12.02 -2.74
C THR A 342 7.93 -11.07 -3.69
N VAL A 343 6.76 -10.55 -3.31
CA VAL A 343 5.97 -9.61 -4.11
C VAL A 343 5.86 -8.31 -3.34
N GLN A 344 6.30 -7.21 -3.94
CA GLN A 344 5.99 -5.88 -3.41
C GLN A 344 4.52 -5.60 -3.66
N ALA A 345 3.75 -5.46 -2.59
CA ALA A 345 2.32 -5.23 -2.67
C ALA A 345 2.00 -3.86 -2.10
N ALA A 346 1.22 -3.09 -2.86
CA ALA A 346 0.70 -1.82 -2.41
C ALA A 346 -0.13 -2.02 -1.13
N TRP A 347 0.21 -1.25 -0.11
CA TRP A 347 -0.43 -1.23 1.19
C TRP A 347 -0.74 0.21 1.58
N SER A 348 -1.28 0.43 2.78
CA SER A 348 -1.82 1.72 3.22
C SER A 348 -0.85 2.88 2.98
N GLU A 349 -1.40 4.06 2.62
CA GLU A 349 -0.63 5.31 2.50
C GLU A 349 0.44 5.28 1.39
N GLY A 350 0.22 4.51 0.31
CA GLY A 350 1.17 4.37 -0.79
C GLY A 350 2.45 3.61 -0.40
N THR A 351 2.42 2.95 0.75
CA THR A 351 3.55 2.14 1.23
C THR A 351 3.51 0.79 0.53
N GLU A 352 4.60 0.40 -0.12
CA GLU A 352 4.77 -0.97 -0.57
C GLU A 352 5.31 -1.82 0.57
N VAL A 353 4.75 -3.00 0.75
CA VAL A 353 5.22 -3.97 1.74
C VAL A 353 5.51 -5.31 1.08
N PRO A 354 6.54 -6.03 1.53
CA PRO A 354 6.82 -7.36 1.01
C PRO A 354 5.71 -8.32 1.45
N ALA A 355 5.02 -8.94 0.49
CA ALA A 355 3.92 -9.87 0.73
C ALA A 355 4.18 -11.21 0.04
N CYS A 356 3.71 -12.30 0.65
CA CYS A 356 3.70 -13.58 -0.06
C CYS A 356 2.69 -13.53 -1.23
N PRO A 357 2.84 -14.37 -2.27
CA PRO A 357 1.93 -14.35 -3.43
C PRO A 357 0.44 -14.47 -3.06
N ALA A 358 0.12 -15.21 -1.99
CA ALA A 358 -1.26 -15.37 -1.52
C ALA A 358 -1.82 -14.07 -0.92
N CYS A 359 -1.06 -13.37 -0.07
CA CYS A 359 -1.48 -12.10 0.52
C CYS A 359 -1.52 -10.99 -0.54
N ALA A 360 -0.57 -10.96 -1.47
CA ALA A 360 -0.59 -10.04 -2.60
C ALA A 360 -1.86 -10.22 -3.46
N LYS A 361 -2.30 -11.48 -3.69
CA LYS A 361 -3.55 -11.76 -4.42
C LYS A 361 -4.81 -11.28 -3.69
N ILE A 362 -4.81 -11.32 -2.36
CA ILE A 362 -5.92 -10.78 -1.55
C ILE A 362 -5.97 -9.26 -1.69
N LEU A 363 -4.83 -8.59 -1.57
CA LEU A 363 -4.73 -7.14 -1.77
C LEU A 363 -5.14 -6.72 -3.18
N ALA A 364 -4.73 -7.47 -4.21
CA ALA A 364 -5.09 -7.19 -5.60
C ALA A 364 -6.61 -7.29 -5.87
N ARG A 365 -7.39 -7.86 -4.94
CA ARG A 365 -8.86 -7.90 -4.98
C ARG A 365 -9.52 -6.78 -4.19
N GLY A 366 -8.74 -5.85 -3.63
CA GLY A 366 -9.23 -4.81 -2.71
C GLY A 366 -9.56 -5.32 -1.31
N GLU A 367 -9.19 -6.55 -0.97
CA GLU A 367 -9.44 -7.14 0.35
C GLU A 367 -8.22 -6.96 1.27
N THR A 368 -8.45 -6.87 2.58
CA THR A 368 -7.38 -6.85 3.58
C THR A 368 -7.05 -8.26 4.05
N PRO A 369 -5.79 -8.73 3.97
CA PRO A 369 -5.39 -9.99 4.55
C PRO A 369 -5.74 -10.05 6.04
N PRO A 370 -6.19 -11.21 6.56
CA PRO A 370 -6.65 -11.34 7.95
C PRO A 370 -5.58 -11.00 9.00
N GLY A 371 -4.31 -11.08 8.58
CA GLY A 371 -3.15 -10.69 9.34
C GLY A 371 -2.73 -11.70 10.39
N PHE A 372 -1.46 -11.62 10.77
CA PHE A 372 -0.98 -12.30 11.96
C PHE A 372 -1.58 -11.62 13.19
N ARG A 373 -2.40 -12.37 13.91
CA ARG A 373 -3.24 -11.84 14.99
C ARG A 373 -2.58 -12.04 16.33
N LEU A 374 -2.46 -10.95 17.09
CA LEU A 374 -1.97 -10.94 18.46
C LEU A 374 -3.10 -10.51 19.40
N TRP A 375 -2.96 -10.88 20.68
CA TRP A 375 -3.94 -10.54 21.70
C TRP A 375 -3.72 -9.11 22.20
N LYS A 376 -4.68 -8.23 21.95
CA LYS A 376 -4.72 -6.90 22.56
C LYS A 376 -5.46 -6.97 23.88
N LYS A 377 -4.85 -6.47 24.95
CA LYS A 377 -5.55 -6.22 26.23
C LYS A 377 -6.53 -5.07 26.02
N SER A 378 -7.80 -5.27 26.36
CA SER A 378 -8.90 -4.34 26.12
C SER A 378 -9.86 -4.32 27.32
N GLY A 379 -10.79 -3.34 27.34
CA GLY A 379 -11.73 -3.13 28.45
C GLY A 379 -11.19 -2.23 29.57
N LEU A 380 -12.09 -1.67 30.38
CA LEU A 380 -11.79 -0.72 31.47
C LEU A 380 -10.82 -1.30 32.53
N LEU A 381 -10.82 -2.63 32.69
CA LEU A 381 -9.96 -3.37 33.61
C LEU A 381 -8.85 -4.17 32.93
N ARG A 382 -8.64 -4.03 31.61
CA ARG A 382 -7.66 -4.80 30.80
C ARG A 382 -7.80 -6.33 30.89
N LEU A 383 -8.98 -6.83 31.21
CA LEU A 383 -9.28 -8.27 31.34
C LEU A 383 -9.79 -8.90 30.03
N ASP A 384 -10.25 -8.08 29.07
CA ASP A 384 -10.76 -8.59 27.80
C ASP A 384 -9.63 -8.74 26.79
N HIS A 385 -9.55 -9.90 26.14
CA HIS A 385 -8.56 -10.17 25.10
C HIS A 385 -9.22 -10.19 23.72
N LYS A 386 -8.88 -9.21 22.86
CA LYS A 386 -9.33 -9.19 21.46
C LYS A 386 -8.16 -9.53 20.54
N ALA A 387 -8.30 -10.57 19.73
CA ALA A 387 -7.34 -10.87 18.68
C ALA A 387 -7.43 -9.80 17.58
N VAL A 388 -6.34 -9.08 17.34
CA VAL A 388 -6.25 -8.02 16.31
C VAL A 388 -5.00 -8.23 15.46
N PRO A 389 -4.99 -7.78 14.19
CA PRO A 389 -3.77 -7.83 13.39
C PRO A 389 -2.65 -7.03 14.05
N TYR A 390 -1.43 -7.56 14.00
CA TYR A 390 -0.31 -7.00 14.78
C TYR A 390 -0.01 -5.53 14.42
N TRP A 391 -0.20 -5.13 13.16
CA TRP A 391 0.03 -3.75 12.70
C TRP A 391 -0.97 -2.73 13.27
N THR A 392 -1.97 -3.18 14.04
CA THR A 392 -2.91 -2.32 14.76
C THR A 392 -2.53 -2.10 16.23
N LEU A 393 -1.46 -2.75 16.69
CA LEU A 393 -0.87 -2.57 18.02
C LEU A 393 0.14 -1.41 17.98
N ASP A 394 0.42 -0.81 19.14
CA ASP A 394 1.41 0.28 19.23
C ASP A 394 2.82 -0.32 19.03
N PRO A 395 3.59 0.13 18.01
CA PRO A 395 4.95 -0.34 17.77
C PRO A 395 5.91 -0.16 18.95
N LYS A 396 5.60 0.76 19.88
CA LYS A 396 6.40 1.00 21.09
C LYS A 396 6.27 -0.09 22.14
N GLU A 397 5.18 -0.87 22.10
CA GLU A 397 4.92 -1.91 23.10
C GLU A 397 5.77 -3.16 22.89
N GLU A 398 6.18 -3.46 21.66
CA GLU A 398 6.91 -4.69 21.32
C GLU A 398 7.88 -4.45 20.14
N PRO A 399 9.21 -4.63 20.32
CA PRO A 399 10.22 -4.32 19.30
C PRO A 399 10.03 -5.06 17.98
N LEU A 400 9.45 -6.27 18.03
CA LEU A 400 9.17 -7.12 16.87
C LEU A 400 8.12 -6.48 15.94
N LEU A 401 7.21 -5.68 16.49
CA LEU A 401 6.14 -5.04 15.72
C LEU A 401 6.65 -3.80 14.99
N ALA A 402 7.61 -3.10 15.58
CA ALA A 402 8.22 -1.90 14.99
C ALA A 402 8.88 -2.19 13.63
N THR A 403 9.47 -3.36 13.46
CA THR A 403 10.12 -3.76 12.20
C THR A 403 9.20 -4.55 11.27
N GLY A 404 7.93 -4.77 11.64
CA GLY A 404 7.05 -5.70 10.94
C GLY A 404 7.60 -7.13 10.92
N PHE A 405 8.20 -7.58 12.02
CA PHE A 405 8.97 -8.82 12.12
C PHE A 405 10.13 -8.91 11.12
N GLY A 406 10.73 -7.79 10.73
CA GLY A 406 11.80 -7.74 9.73
C GLY A 406 11.33 -7.53 8.28
N ALA A 407 10.03 -7.28 8.07
CA ALA A 407 9.49 -6.95 6.75
C ALA A 407 9.83 -5.52 6.30
N LEU A 408 9.95 -4.58 7.25
CA LEU A 408 10.17 -3.17 6.97
C LEU A 408 11.62 -2.74 7.21
N GLU A 409 12.26 -3.30 8.23
CA GLU A 409 13.64 -3.01 8.63
C GLU A 409 14.38 -4.32 8.92
N ASP A 410 15.62 -4.46 8.44
CA ASP A 410 16.42 -5.69 8.64
C ASP A 410 17.19 -5.73 9.98
N ASP A 411 16.90 -4.82 10.91
CA ASP A 411 17.59 -4.73 12.21
C ASP A 411 16.90 -5.56 13.32
N LEU A 412 16.05 -6.51 12.92
CA LEU A 412 15.31 -7.38 13.84
C LEU A 412 16.25 -8.17 14.77
N ALA A 413 17.37 -8.69 14.23
CA ALA A 413 18.36 -9.45 15.01
C ALA A 413 18.95 -8.58 16.13
N ASP A 414 19.34 -7.35 15.81
CA ASP A 414 19.91 -6.39 16.76
C ASP A 414 18.90 -5.98 17.83
N ARG A 415 17.66 -5.66 17.43
CA ARG A 415 16.59 -5.28 18.36
C ARG A 415 16.22 -6.43 19.28
N ALA A 416 16.11 -7.65 18.74
CA ALA A 416 15.86 -8.85 19.53
C ALA A 416 17.01 -9.16 20.50
N GLY A 417 18.26 -9.00 20.06
CA GLY A 417 19.45 -9.15 20.87
C GLY A 417 19.48 -8.18 22.06
N ARG A 418 19.14 -6.90 21.83
CA ARG A 418 19.09 -5.89 22.91
C ARG A 418 18.02 -6.15 23.95
N VAL A 419 16.83 -6.60 23.53
CA VAL A 419 15.66 -6.73 24.43
C VAL A 419 15.58 -8.10 25.10
N TYR A 420 15.94 -9.17 24.39
CA TYR A 420 15.80 -10.55 24.87
C TYR A 420 17.15 -11.26 25.09
N GLY A 421 18.26 -10.65 24.67
CA GLY A 421 19.61 -11.20 24.83
C GLY A 421 20.34 -10.73 26.11
N ALA A 422 19.72 -9.90 26.96
CA ALA A 422 20.30 -9.36 28.19
C ALA A 422 20.35 -10.39 29.35
N GLY A 423 20.83 -11.60 29.05
CA GLY A 423 21.02 -12.71 29.99
C GLY A 423 22.30 -13.49 29.70
N ARG A 424 23.41 -12.80 29.42
CA ARG A 424 24.76 -13.36 29.53
C ARG A 424 25.47 -12.81 30.76
#